data_AF-A0A923Y238-F1
#
_entry.id   AF-A0A923Y238-F1
#
_cell.length_a   1.000
_cell.length_b   1.000
_cell.length_c   1.000
_cell.angle_alpha   90.00
_cell.angle_beta   90.00
_cell.angle_gamma   90.00
#
_symmetry.space_group_name_H-M   'P 1'
#
loop_
_entity.id
_entity.type
_entity.pdbx_description
1 polymer ?
#
loop_
_entity_poly.entity_id
_entity_poly.type
_entity_poly.pdbx_seq_one_letter_code
_entity_poly.pdbx_strand_id
1 'polypeptide(L)'
;AAVLGVIKTMASIDQPPEILGGMIGGALVGTFMGVFMAYGFVGPMAVRVKAIVEEDGHFYQLIREVLIANLHRHPPNICIEVGRQNAPHHVRPSFSDVEEVLRSLKQDNAA
;
A
#
# COMPACT_ATOMS: atom_id res chain seq x y z
N ALA A 1 1.19 6.64 -26.92
CA ALA A 1 1.86 6.13 -28.14
C ALA A 1 0.86 5.92 -29.28
N ALA A 2 -0.19 5.07 -29.12
CA ALA A 2 -1.16 4.74 -30.17
C ALA A 2 -1.81 5.95 -30.87
N VAL A 3 -2.40 6.87 -30.09
CA VAL A 3 -3.16 8.02 -30.62
C VAL A 3 -2.24 8.98 -31.38
N LEU A 4 -1.06 9.27 -30.83
CA LEU A 4 -0.04 10.09 -31.52
C LEU A 4 0.49 9.40 -32.80
N GLY A 5 0.62 8.07 -32.77
CA GLY A 5 1.00 7.27 -33.93
C GLY A 5 -0.02 7.38 -35.06
N VAL A 6 -1.32 7.22 -34.76
CA VAL A 6 -2.41 7.36 -35.74
C VAL A 6 -2.46 8.78 -36.32
N ILE A 7 -2.32 9.82 -35.48
CA ILE A 7 -2.28 11.22 -35.95
C ILE A 7 -1.11 11.43 -36.92
N LYS A 8 0.07 10.90 -36.61
CA LYS A 8 1.27 11.02 -37.46
C LYS A 8 1.13 10.27 -38.78
N THR A 9 0.55 9.08 -38.75
CA THR A 9 0.26 8.28 -39.95
C THR A 9 -0.75 9.00 -40.85
N MET A 10 -1.83 9.56 -40.28
CA MET A 10 -2.84 10.30 -41.04
C MET A 10 -2.33 11.62 -41.62
N ALA A 11 -1.40 12.28 -40.93
CA ALA A 11 -0.74 13.49 -41.44
C ALA A 11 0.23 13.22 -42.60
N SER A 12 0.63 11.97 -42.83
CA SER A 12 1.59 11.55 -43.85
C SER A 12 0.97 10.56 -44.84
N ILE A 13 -0.34 10.62 -45.05
CA ILE A 13 -1.10 9.63 -45.80
C ILE A 13 -0.67 9.50 -47.26
N ASP A 14 -0.08 10.55 -47.83
CA ASP A 14 0.41 10.59 -49.21
C ASP A 14 1.76 9.86 -49.41
N GLN A 15 2.37 9.34 -48.33
CA GLN A 15 3.63 8.61 -48.39
C GLN A 15 3.46 7.15 -48.83
N PRO A 16 4.51 6.54 -49.42
CA PRO A 16 4.45 5.15 -49.87
C PRO A 16 4.14 4.16 -48.72
N PRO A 17 3.46 3.03 -49.02
CA PRO A 17 2.97 2.08 -48.02
C PRO A 17 4.04 1.55 -47.07
N GLU A 18 5.29 1.42 -47.52
CA GLU A 18 6.41 0.95 -46.71
C GLU A 18 6.68 1.86 -45.51
N ILE A 19 6.59 3.19 -45.69
CA ILE A 19 6.83 4.15 -44.61
C ILE A 19 5.61 4.20 -43.67
N LEU A 20 4.41 4.14 -44.24
CA LEU A 20 3.16 4.13 -43.48
C LEU A 20 3.07 2.88 -42.58
N GLY A 21 3.49 1.72 -43.10
CA GLY A 21 3.60 0.47 -42.34
C GLY A 21 4.58 0.58 -41.16
N GLY A 22 5.73 1.23 -41.36
CA GLY A 22 6.69 1.51 -40.28
C GLY A 22 6.12 2.40 -39.18
N MET A 23 5.38 3.45 -39.54
CA MET A 23 4.73 4.34 -38.56
C MET A 23 3.65 3.62 -37.74
N ILE A 24 2.85 2.77 -38.38
CA ILE A 24 1.83 1.94 -37.71
C ILE A 24 2.49 0.91 -36.79
N GLY A 25 3.55 0.23 -37.26
CA GLY A 25 4.30 -0.73 -36.47
C GLY A 25 4.88 -0.11 -35.18
N GLY A 26 5.45 1.10 -35.27
CA GLY A 26 5.91 1.84 -34.11
C GLY A 26 4.79 2.17 -33.11
N ALA A 27 3.60 2.53 -33.61
CA ALA A 27 2.43 2.81 -32.78
C ALA A 27 1.94 1.55 -32.03
N LEU A 28 1.95 0.39 -32.69
CA LEU A 28 1.53 -0.89 -32.11
C LEU A 28 2.51 -1.37 -31.04
N VAL A 29 3.82 -1.36 -31.33
CA VAL A 29 4.85 -1.74 -30.35
C VAL A 29 4.83 -0.80 -29.13
N GLY A 30 4.62 0.50 -29.34
CA GLY A 30 4.49 1.45 -28.24
C GLY A 30 3.25 1.18 -27.36
N THR A 31 2.16 0.67 -27.94
CA THR A 31 0.96 0.29 -27.18
C THR A 31 1.18 -0.99 -26.39
N PHE A 32 1.76 -2.00 -27.02
CA PHE A 32 2.16 -3.24 -26.36
C PHE A 32 3.10 -2.97 -25.18
N MET A 33 4.14 -2.17 -25.41
CA MET A 33 5.12 -1.83 -24.37
C MET A 33 4.49 -1.06 -23.20
N GLY A 34 3.56 -0.14 -23.48
CA GLY A 34 2.84 0.60 -22.44
C GLY A 34 2.01 -0.32 -21.54
N VAL A 35 1.22 -1.22 -22.14
CA VAL A 35 0.41 -2.20 -21.41
C VAL A 35 1.29 -3.18 -20.64
N PHE A 36 2.36 -3.66 -21.27
CA PHE A 36 3.33 -4.57 -20.65
C PHE A 36 4.00 -3.94 -19.42
N MET A 37 4.48 -2.70 -19.50
CA MET A 37 5.08 -2.02 -18.35
C MET A 37 4.06 -1.69 -17.25
N ALA A 38 2.86 -1.28 -17.63
CA ALA A 38 1.80 -0.95 -16.67
C ALA A 38 1.43 -2.18 -15.82
N TYR A 39 1.14 -3.31 -16.44
CA TYR A 39 0.71 -4.51 -15.72
C TYR A 39 1.87 -5.39 -15.25
N GLY A 40 2.99 -5.42 -15.97
CA GLY A 40 4.13 -6.27 -15.65
C GLY A 40 5.08 -5.67 -14.62
N PHE A 41 5.15 -4.33 -14.49
CA PHE A 41 6.11 -3.67 -13.61
C PHE A 41 5.44 -2.70 -12.63
N VAL A 42 4.73 -1.70 -13.15
CA VAL A 42 4.19 -0.61 -12.31
C VAL A 42 3.10 -1.10 -11.36
N GLY A 43 2.19 -1.97 -11.84
CA GLY A 43 1.12 -2.56 -11.03
C GLY A 43 1.65 -3.33 -9.81
N PRO A 44 2.50 -4.36 -9.99
CA PRO A 44 3.09 -5.11 -8.89
C PRO A 44 3.89 -4.23 -7.93
N MET A 45 4.64 -3.25 -8.44
CA MET A 45 5.39 -2.30 -7.62
C MET A 45 4.46 -1.46 -6.74
N ALA A 46 3.36 -0.93 -7.31
CA ALA A 46 2.38 -0.15 -6.56
C ALA A 46 1.72 -0.97 -5.44
N VAL A 47 1.39 -2.24 -5.70
CA VAL A 47 0.85 -3.15 -4.68
C VAL A 47 1.84 -3.36 -3.55
N ARG A 48 3.12 -3.59 -3.85
CA ARG A 48 4.14 -3.79 -2.81
C ARG A 48 4.36 -2.54 -1.98
N VAL A 49 4.43 -1.37 -2.61
CA VAL A 49 4.55 -0.07 -1.91
C VAL A 49 3.35 0.15 -0.99
N LYS A 50 2.13 -0.10 -1.49
CA LYS A 50 0.92 0.00 -0.68
C LYS A 50 0.98 -0.90 0.56
N ALA A 51 1.40 -2.15 0.40
CA ALA A 51 1.54 -3.08 1.53
C ALA A 51 2.51 -2.57 2.60
N ILE A 52 3.64 -1.97 2.20
CA ILE A 52 4.61 -1.39 3.14
C ILE A 52 4.00 -0.18 3.87
N VAL A 53 3.32 0.70 3.15
CA VAL A 53 2.67 1.88 3.76
C VAL A 53 1.54 1.48 4.71
N GLU A 54 0.78 0.43 4.38
CA GLU A 54 -0.25 -0.13 5.27
C GLU A 54 0.39 -0.76 6.52
N GLU A 55 1.51 -1.46 6.38
CA GLU A 55 2.30 -2.01 7.48
C GLU A 55 2.78 -0.91 8.44
N ASP A 56 3.36 0.17 7.93
CA ASP A 56 3.77 1.33 8.73
C ASP A 56 2.55 2.05 9.34
N GLY A 57 1.43 2.09 8.61
CA GLY A 57 0.17 2.69 9.03
C GLY A 57 -0.49 1.98 10.21
N HIS A 58 -0.27 0.68 10.38
CA HIS A 58 -0.85 -0.10 11.48
C HIS A 58 -0.45 0.46 12.86
N PHE A 59 0.77 0.99 13.01
CA PHE A 59 1.20 1.59 14.27
C PHE A 59 0.32 2.78 14.67
N TYR A 60 0.01 3.66 13.72
CA TYR A 60 -0.86 4.81 13.96
C TYR A 60 -2.32 4.42 14.18
N GLN A 61 -2.80 3.37 13.50
CA GLN A 61 -4.15 2.83 13.70
C GLN A 61 -4.33 2.30 15.12
N LEU A 62 -3.35 1.56 15.63
CA LEU A 62 -3.37 1.02 16.99
C LEU A 62 -3.41 2.12 18.05
N ILE A 63 -2.60 3.18 17.90
CA ILE A 63 -2.64 4.35 18.81
C ILE A 63 -4.04 4.98 18.79
N ARG A 64 -4.60 5.20 17.59
CA ARG A 64 -5.94 5.78 17.43
C ARG A 64 -7.01 4.94 18.13
N GLU A 65 -6.97 3.62 18.00
CA GLU A 65 -7.96 2.73 18.61
C GLU A 65 -7.88 2.71 20.13
N VAL A 66 -6.67 2.71 20.70
CA VAL A 66 -6.47 2.82 22.16
C VAL A 66 -7.01 4.16 22.68
N LEU A 67 -6.77 5.26 21.96
CA LEU A 67 -7.31 6.57 22.31
C LEU A 67 -8.84 6.61 22.22
N ILE A 68 -9.44 5.97 21.21
CA ILE A 68 -10.90 5.86 21.07
C ILE A 68 -11.48 5.01 22.20
N ALA A 69 -10.85 3.90 22.58
CA ALA A 69 -11.29 3.08 23.71
C ALA A 69 -11.30 3.88 25.03
N ASN A 70 -10.27 4.72 25.22
CA ASN A 70 -10.22 5.64 26.37
C ASN A 70 -11.31 6.72 26.30
N LEU A 71 -11.64 7.24 25.11
CA LEU A 71 -12.73 8.20 24.92
C LEU A 71 -14.09 7.63 25.34
N HIS A 72 -14.33 6.34 25.09
CA HIS A 72 -15.53 5.63 25.53
C HIS A 72 -15.53 5.27 27.02
N ARG A 73 -14.52 5.72 27.79
CA ARG A 73 -14.36 5.46 29.23
C ARG A 73 -14.28 3.97 29.58
N HIS A 74 -13.71 3.16 28.70
CA HIS A 74 -13.36 1.79 29.06
C HIS A 74 -12.27 1.79 30.15
N PRO A 75 -12.30 0.83 31.09
CA PRO A 75 -11.25 0.71 32.09
C PRO A 75 -9.89 0.42 31.41
N PRO A 76 -8.76 0.90 31.97
CA PRO A 76 -7.45 0.83 31.32
C PRO A 76 -7.07 -0.57 30.82
N ASN A 77 -7.40 -1.62 31.58
CA ASN A 77 -7.16 -3.01 31.20
C ASN A 77 -7.85 -3.40 29.88
N ILE A 78 -9.05 -2.89 29.63
CA ILE A 78 -9.80 -3.14 28.40
C ILE A 78 -9.21 -2.34 27.24
N CYS A 79 -8.79 -1.09 27.47
CA CYS A 79 -8.10 -0.29 26.44
C CYS A 79 -6.79 -0.96 25.98
N ILE A 80 -6.04 -1.56 26.91
CA ILE A 80 -4.81 -2.29 26.62
C ILE A 80 -5.11 -3.58 25.84
N GLU A 81 -6.16 -4.30 26.21
CA GLU A 81 -6.57 -5.52 25.48
C GLU A 81 -7.06 -5.19 24.06
N VAL A 82 -7.78 -4.08 23.86
CA VAL A 82 -8.16 -3.61 22.50
C VAL A 82 -6.91 -3.31 21.67
N GLY A 83 -5.92 -2.61 22.24
CA GLY A 83 -4.64 -2.37 21.56
C GLY A 83 -3.91 -3.67 21.21
N ARG A 84 -3.83 -4.62 22.16
CA ARG A 84 -3.25 -5.96 21.91
C ARG A 84 -4.03 -6.72 20.85
N GLN A 85 -5.35 -6.54 20.77
CA GLN A 85 -6.18 -7.28 19.84
C GLN A 85 -6.05 -6.80 18.39
N ASN A 86 -5.78 -5.52 18.18
CA ASN A 86 -5.61 -4.94 16.86
C ASN A 86 -4.15 -4.90 16.40
N ALA A 87 -3.19 -5.29 17.26
CA ALA A 87 -1.81 -5.45 16.87
C ALA A 87 -1.65 -6.56 15.80
N PRO A 88 -0.76 -6.37 14.80
CA PRO A 88 -0.49 -7.39 13.79
C PRO A 88 -0.04 -8.71 14.43
N HIS A 89 -0.55 -9.84 13.93
CA HIS A 89 -0.36 -11.16 14.54
C HIS A 89 1.11 -11.55 14.80
N HIS A 90 2.04 -11.09 13.98
CA HIS A 90 3.47 -11.44 14.07
C HIS A 90 4.20 -10.70 15.21
N VAL A 91 3.70 -9.54 15.65
CA VAL A 91 4.25 -8.75 16.76
C VAL A 91 3.32 -8.72 17.97
N ARG A 92 2.20 -9.45 17.92
CA ARG A 92 1.19 -9.45 18.96
C ARG A 92 1.73 -10.15 20.22
N PRO A 93 1.90 -9.43 21.34
CA PRO A 93 2.35 -10.06 22.57
C PRO A 93 1.25 -10.96 23.14
N SER A 94 1.66 -11.98 23.91
CA SER A 94 0.70 -12.81 24.62
C SER A 94 0.03 -12.01 25.74
N PHE A 95 -1.16 -12.46 26.18
CA PHE A 95 -1.85 -11.81 27.29
C PHE A 95 -0.99 -11.80 28.56
N SER A 96 -0.29 -12.91 28.83
CA SER A 96 0.63 -13.09 29.95
C SER A 96 1.78 -12.07 29.94
N ASP A 97 2.41 -11.83 28.78
CA ASP A 97 3.53 -10.89 28.67
C ASP A 97 3.08 -9.46 28.97
N VAL A 98 1.91 -9.08 28.47
CA VAL A 98 1.34 -7.74 28.72
C VAL A 98 0.99 -7.58 30.20
N GLU A 99 0.41 -8.59 30.84
CA GLU A 99 0.07 -8.53 32.26
C GLU A 99 1.32 -8.42 33.15
N GLU A 100 2.37 -9.17 32.82
CA GLU A 100 3.65 -9.13 33.54
C GLU A 100 4.30 -7.75 33.46
N VAL A 101 4.37 -7.15 32.26
CA VAL A 101 4.89 -5.79 32.05
C VAL A 101 4.03 -4.73 32.77
N LEU A 102 2.70 -4.89 32.79
CA LEU A 102 1.85 -3.96 33.54
C LEU A 102 2.03 -4.06 35.05
N ARG A 103 2.32 -5.27 35.56
CA ARG A 103 2.62 -5.47 36.99
C ARG A 103 3.97 -4.87 37.36
N SER A 104 5.01 -5.05 36.54
CA SER A 104 6.33 -4.45 36.79
C SER A 104 6.27 -2.92 36.76
N LEU A 105 5.61 -2.33 35.75
CA LEU A 105 5.42 -0.88 35.66
C LEU A 105 4.66 -0.29 36.86
N LYS A 106 3.72 -1.04 37.45
CA LYS A 106 3.03 -0.60 38.68
C LYS A 106 3.94 -0.64 39.90
N GLN A 107 4.85 -1.60 40.00
CA GLN A 107 5.82 -1.68 41.09
C GLN A 107 6.87 -0.57 40.98
N ASP A 108 7.36 -0.28 39.77
CA ASP A 108 8.34 0.78 39.53
C ASP A 108 7.79 2.18 39.85
N ASN A 109 6.50 2.43 39.57
CA ASN A 109 5.85 3.69 39.91
C ASN A 109 5.46 3.82 41.41
N ALA A 110 5.59 2.74 42.17
CA ALA A 110 5.31 2.72 43.61
C ALA A 110 6.58 2.85 44.48
N ALA A 111 7.76 2.85 43.86
CA ALA A 111 9.06 3.13 44.47
C ALA A 111 9.45 4.60 44.26
#